data_AF-A0A518HIF1-F1
#
_entry.id   AF-A0A518HIF1-F1
#
_cell.length_a   1.000
_cell.length_b   1.000
_cell.length_c   1.000
_cell.angle_alpha   90.00
_cell.angle_beta   90.00
_cell.angle_gamma   90.00
#
_symmetry.space_group_name_H-M   'P 1'
#
loop_
_entity.id
_entity.type
_entity.pdbx_description
1 polymer ?
#
loop_
_entity_poly.entity_id
_entity_poly.type
_entity_poly.pdbx_seq_one_letter_code
_entity_poly.pdbx_strand_id
1 'polypeptide(L)'
;MGQLARFIQQSFSTLCPKGWTCSAEKRVVSLELEKLLGYSPRADVCLERDDGSRRLWIEFEISRADPVANHAKFATSHLFRSFEPSDVFVSMVSSHVTRGRRNLASNTIHLLRHVGINSFQTVLLPAIEPERIKQLNHSSLQQLKHAGLDIPAEQKRVFQVVDPVLESDGHRIHFASELFEVMRNLHLWNQQISAPLAGEQWKRRTVTYFVFDPVSKLFAPSKFCAYVIPNGPTEIDDVSSVGMMNVATYSKLDQKDRRFDGQRARVHLTTNLGMVITQPSESPAIERAFGNWCSKNEVSIKVHPSGPKIIRPPDWY
;
A
#
# COMPACT_ATOMS: atom_id res chain seq x y z
N MET A 1 -11.49 -3.95 -21.90
CA MET A 1 -11.29 -4.26 -20.46
C MET A 1 -11.32 -5.78 -20.28
N GLY A 2 -10.41 -6.35 -19.48
CA GLY A 2 -10.39 -7.80 -19.22
C GLY A 2 -11.60 -8.26 -18.40
N GLN A 3 -11.94 -9.55 -18.45
CA GLN A 3 -13.15 -10.06 -17.79
C GLN A 3 -13.06 -9.97 -16.26
N LEU A 4 -11.85 -10.08 -15.71
CA LEU A 4 -11.64 -9.96 -14.26
C LEU A 4 -11.95 -8.54 -13.76
N ALA A 5 -11.48 -7.50 -14.45
CA ALA A 5 -11.79 -6.10 -14.09
C ALA A 5 -13.31 -5.85 -14.09
N ARG A 6 -13.99 -6.30 -15.17
CA ARG A 6 -15.45 -6.19 -15.29
C ARG A 6 -16.18 -6.94 -14.18
N PHE A 7 -15.73 -8.15 -13.83
CA PHE A 7 -16.30 -8.92 -12.73
C PHE A 7 -16.15 -8.19 -11.40
N ILE A 8 -14.95 -7.70 -11.08
CA ILE A 8 -14.68 -6.99 -9.82
C ILE A 8 -15.52 -5.70 -9.75
N GLN A 9 -15.60 -4.94 -10.83
CA GLN A 9 -16.43 -3.75 -10.94
C GLN A 9 -17.92 -4.04 -10.63
N GLN A 10 -18.48 -5.09 -11.25
CA GLN A 10 -19.86 -5.54 -10.98
C GLN A 10 -20.05 -5.97 -9.53
N SER A 11 -19.06 -6.66 -8.96
CA SER A 11 -19.09 -7.09 -7.57
C SER A 11 -19.00 -5.91 -6.60
N PHE A 12 -18.20 -4.88 -6.87
CA PHE A 12 -18.15 -3.66 -6.05
C PHE A 12 -19.49 -2.92 -6.04
N SER A 13 -20.16 -2.81 -7.19
CA SER A 13 -21.51 -2.23 -7.25
C SER A 13 -22.54 -3.06 -6.49
N THR A 14 -22.46 -4.39 -6.58
CA THR A 14 -23.38 -5.31 -5.89
C THR A 14 -23.18 -5.29 -4.37
N LEU A 15 -21.93 -5.16 -3.93
CA LEU A 15 -21.51 -5.13 -2.54
C LEU A 15 -21.33 -3.69 -2.04
N CYS A 16 -22.03 -2.71 -2.64
CA CYS A 16 -21.85 -1.32 -2.26
C CYS A 16 -22.12 -1.13 -0.76
N PRO A 17 -21.21 -0.51 0.01
CA PRO A 17 -21.41 -0.36 1.44
C PRO A 17 -22.60 0.54 1.73
N LYS A 18 -23.27 0.32 2.87
CA LYS A 18 -24.36 1.19 3.32
C LYS A 18 -23.87 2.64 3.48
N GLY A 19 -24.64 3.60 2.98
CA GLY A 19 -24.26 5.03 3.00
C GLY A 19 -23.32 5.44 1.86
N TRP A 20 -23.13 4.55 0.88
CA TRP A 20 -22.32 4.80 -0.31
C TRP A 20 -23.13 4.47 -1.56
N THR A 21 -22.80 5.20 -2.62
CA THR A 21 -23.22 4.96 -4.00
C THR A 21 -22.01 4.50 -4.82
N CYS A 22 -22.17 3.41 -5.57
CA CYS A 22 -21.12 2.86 -6.42
C CYS A 22 -21.46 3.02 -7.90
N SER A 23 -20.61 3.75 -8.62
CA SER A 23 -20.71 3.95 -10.06
C SER A 23 -19.56 3.27 -10.79
N ALA A 24 -19.85 2.77 -11.99
CA ALA A 24 -18.92 2.10 -12.88
C ALA A 24 -18.50 3.07 -14.01
N GLU A 25 -17.23 3.03 -14.44
CA GLU A 25 -16.74 3.81 -15.60
C GLU A 25 -17.03 5.32 -15.47
N LYS A 26 -16.92 5.86 -14.26
CA LYS A 26 -17.32 7.24 -13.97
C LYS A 26 -16.30 8.21 -14.58
N ARG A 27 -16.80 9.17 -15.36
CA ARG A 27 -15.98 10.22 -15.96
C ARG A 27 -15.39 11.13 -14.89
N VAL A 28 -14.10 11.42 -15.03
CA VAL A 28 -13.39 12.39 -14.18
C VAL A 28 -13.60 13.82 -14.68
N VAL A 29 -13.77 14.01 -16.00
CA VAL A 29 -13.95 15.33 -16.62
C VAL A 29 -15.21 15.37 -17.49
N SER A 30 -15.63 16.58 -17.90
CA SER A 30 -16.77 16.77 -18.80
C SER A 30 -16.48 16.18 -20.20
N LEU A 31 -17.54 15.81 -20.93
CA LEU A 31 -17.42 15.30 -22.31
C LEU A 31 -16.73 16.28 -23.27
N GLU A 32 -16.92 17.58 -23.06
CA GLU A 32 -16.27 18.62 -23.85
C GLU A 32 -14.76 18.61 -23.64
N LEU A 33 -14.34 18.47 -22.38
CA LEU A 33 -12.92 18.39 -22.04
C LEU A 33 -12.29 17.06 -22.49
N GLU A 34 -13.02 15.93 -22.43
CA GLU A 34 -12.54 14.66 -23.03
C GLU A 34 -12.25 14.83 -24.53
N LYS A 35 -13.13 15.52 -25.26
CA LYS A 35 -12.93 15.81 -26.70
C LYS A 35 -11.73 16.71 -26.95
N LEU A 36 -11.54 17.74 -26.12
CA LEU A 36 -10.39 18.65 -26.23
C LEU A 36 -9.06 17.93 -25.93
N LEU A 37 -9.02 17.09 -24.90
CA LEU A 37 -7.82 16.40 -24.45
C LEU A 37 -7.43 15.22 -25.36
N GLY A 38 -8.38 14.66 -26.10
CA GLY A 38 -8.17 13.49 -26.95
C GLY A 38 -8.12 12.16 -26.19
N TYR A 39 -8.51 12.14 -24.91
CA TYR A 39 -8.66 10.94 -24.10
C TYR A 39 -9.78 11.08 -23.06
N SER A 40 -10.32 9.95 -22.62
CA SER A 40 -11.40 9.89 -21.61
C SER A 40 -10.87 9.34 -20.28
N PRO A 41 -10.56 10.20 -19.28
CA PRO A 41 -10.22 9.76 -17.94
C PRO A 41 -11.49 9.25 -17.25
N ARG A 42 -11.54 7.95 -16.96
CA ARG A 42 -12.64 7.29 -16.27
C ARG A 42 -12.09 6.39 -15.19
N ALA A 43 -12.76 6.37 -14.05
CA ALA A 43 -12.51 5.40 -13.00
C ALA A 43 -13.28 4.11 -13.27
N ASP A 44 -12.61 2.95 -13.15
CA ASP A 44 -13.26 1.64 -13.20
C ASP A 44 -14.43 1.58 -12.21
N VAL A 45 -14.17 2.04 -10.97
CA VAL A 45 -15.17 2.20 -9.90
C VAL A 45 -15.04 3.57 -9.24
N CYS A 46 -16.17 4.22 -8.98
CA CYS A 46 -16.25 5.38 -8.12
C CYS A 46 -17.23 5.11 -6.97
N LEU A 47 -16.72 5.20 -5.73
CA LEU A 47 -17.53 5.13 -4.52
C LEU A 47 -17.73 6.54 -3.97
N GLU A 48 -18.97 6.97 -3.84
CA GLU A 48 -19.34 8.26 -3.27
C GLU A 48 -20.14 8.06 -2.01
N ARG A 49 -19.75 8.73 -0.92
CA ARG A 49 -20.55 8.71 0.29
C ARG A 49 -21.79 9.57 0.08
N ASP A 50 -22.94 9.11 0.56
CA ASP A 50 -24.23 9.76 0.28
C ASP A 50 -24.32 11.17 0.89
N ASP A 51 -23.54 11.44 1.94
CA ASP A 51 -23.41 12.77 2.58
C ASP A 51 -22.42 13.71 1.87
N GLY A 52 -21.80 13.28 0.76
CA GLY A 52 -20.83 14.06 -0.01
C GLY A 52 -19.47 14.24 0.67
N SER A 53 -19.26 13.70 1.87
CA SER A 53 -18.03 13.91 2.64
C SER A 53 -16.80 13.21 2.06
N ARG A 54 -17.00 12.25 1.13
CA ARG A 54 -15.91 11.50 0.54
C ARG A 54 -16.25 10.89 -0.81
N ARG A 55 -15.25 10.83 -1.68
CA ARG A 55 -15.30 10.10 -2.94
C ARG A 55 -14.01 9.33 -3.17
N LEU A 56 -14.12 8.07 -3.56
CA LEU A 56 -13.00 7.21 -3.93
C LEU A 56 -13.06 6.92 -5.43
N TRP A 57 -11.97 7.22 -6.15
CA TRP A 57 -11.78 6.91 -7.56
C TRP A 57 -10.82 5.73 -7.66
N ILE A 58 -11.31 4.58 -8.11
CA ILE A 58 -10.59 3.29 -8.05
C ILE A 58 -10.29 2.80 -9.46
N GLU A 59 -9.02 2.47 -9.70
CA GLU A 59 -8.51 1.83 -10.91
C GLU A 59 -8.05 0.40 -10.62
N PHE A 60 -8.39 -0.56 -11.49
CA PHE A 60 -7.91 -1.93 -11.43
C PHE A 60 -6.80 -2.17 -12.46
N GLU A 61 -5.54 -2.19 -12.00
CA GLU A 61 -4.40 -2.47 -12.86
C GLU A 61 -4.14 -3.99 -12.95
N ILE A 62 -4.93 -4.65 -13.80
CA ILE A 62 -4.86 -6.10 -14.05
C ILE A 62 -4.09 -6.40 -15.33
N SER A 63 -2.99 -7.14 -15.23
CA SER A 63 -2.19 -7.59 -16.39
C SER A 63 -1.74 -6.45 -17.32
N ARG A 64 -1.50 -5.26 -16.75
CA ARG A 64 -1.21 -4.04 -17.52
C ARG A 64 0.24 -3.98 -17.98
N ALA A 65 0.42 -3.54 -19.22
CA ALA A 65 1.73 -3.25 -19.77
C ALA A 65 2.29 -1.92 -19.23
N ASP A 66 1.42 -0.94 -18.97
CA ASP A 66 1.77 0.36 -18.40
C ASP A 66 0.71 0.81 -17.39
N PRO A 67 0.89 0.50 -16.09
CA PRO A 67 -0.03 0.94 -15.05
C PRO A 67 0.02 2.47 -14.79
N VAL A 68 1.06 3.16 -15.27
CA VAL A 68 1.25 4.60 -15.02
C VAL A 68 0.31 5.44 -15.89
N ALA A 69 -0.10 4.93 -17.06
CA ALA A 69 -0.98 5.65 -17.97
C ALA A 69 -2.27 6.16 -17.29
N ASN A 70 -2.88 5.38 -16.39
CA ASN A 70 -4.06 5.83 -15.64
C ASN A 70 -3.69 6.89 -14.59
N HIS A 71 -2.60 6.72 -13.86
CA HIS A 71 -2.10 7.73 -12.93
C HIS A 71 -1.88 9.08 -13.64
N ALA A 72 -1.26 9.06 -14.82
CA ALA A 72 -1.04 10.25 -15.64
C ALA A 72 -2.36 10.91 -16.07
N LYS A 73 -3.35 10.13 -16.53
CA LYS A 73 -4.68 10.67 -16.88
C LYS A 73 -5.34 11.39 -15.72
N PHE A 74 -5.23 10.87 -14.50
CA PHE A 74 -5.80 11.49 -13.31
C PHE A 74 -5.02 12.75 -12.92
N ALA A 75 -3.68 12.71 -12.97
CA ALA A 75 -2.83 13.88 -12.74
C ALA A 75 -3.14 15.02 -13.71
N THR A 76 -3.25 14.72 -15.01
CA THR A 76 -3.53 15.74 -16.02
C THR A 76 -4.96 16.24 -15.92
N SER A 77 -5.93 15.38 -15.58
CA SER A 77 -7.31 15.80 -15.29
C SER A 77 -7.36 16.81 -14.14
N HIS A 78 -6.54 16.61 -13.10
CA HIS A 78 -6.46 17.51 -11.95
C HIS A 78 -6.06 18.96 -12.32
N LEU A 79 -5.31 19.14 -13.41
CA LEU A 79 -4.92 20.48 -13.90
C LEU A 79 -6.10 21.27 -14.47
N PHE A 80 -7.11 20.59 -15.00
CA PHE A 80 -8.30 21.22 -15.61
C PHE A 80 -9.53 21.17 -14.71
N ARG A 81 -9.59 20.16 -13.85
CA ARG A 81 -10.59 19.99 -12.80
C ARG A 81 -9.89 19.46 -11.56
N SER A 82 -9.59 20.36 -10.63
CA SER A 82 -8.99 19.99 -9.35
C SER A 82 -9.87 18.97 -8.62
N PHE A 83 -9.18 18.00 -8.02
CA PHE A 83 -9.79 17.03 -7.12
C PHE A 83 -10.04 17.74 -5.80
N GLU A 84 -11.22 17.51 -5.23
CA GLU A 84 -11.58 18.06 -3.93
C GLU A 84 -10.74 17.41 -2.82
N PRO A 85 -10.56 18.06 -1.66
CA PRO A 85 -9.89 17.44 -0.51
C PRO A 85 -10.54 16.12 -0.04
N SER A 86 -11.82 15.91 -0.37
CA SER A 86 -12.59 14.71 -0.08
C SER A 86 -12.46 13.61 -1.14
N ASP A 87 -11.86 13.91 -2.30
CA ASP A 87 -11.56 12.93 -3.35
C ASP A 87 -10.28 12.15 -2.99
N VAL A 88 -10.31 10.83 -3.20
CA VAL A 88 -9.15 9.95 -3.03
C VAL A 88 -8.99 9.07 -4.26
N PHE A 89 -7.80 9.05 -4.85
CA PHE A 89 -7.46 8.14 -5.93
C PHE A 89 -6.85 6.83 -5.37
N VAL A 90 -7.27 5.69 -5.88
CA VAL A 90 -6.77 4.37 -5.46
C VAL A 90 -6.45 3.52 -6.68
N SER A 91 -5.19 3.13 -6.85
CA SER A 91 -4.79 2.15 -7.85
C SER A 91 -4.64 0.77 -7.20
N MET A 92 -5.47 -0.20 -7.61
CA MET A 92 -5.38 -1.58 -7.15
C MET A 92 -4.63 -2.42 -8.18
N VAL A 93 -3.39 -2.79 -7.87
CA VAL A 93 -2.47 -3.42 -8.82
C VAL A 93 -2.32 -4.91 -8.53
N SER A 94 -2.64 -5.75 -9.51
CA SER A 94 -2.56 -7.21 -9.38
C SER A 94 -1.12 -7.75 -9.35
N SER A 95 -0.93 -8.96 -8.81
CA SER A 95 0.36 -9.67 -8.77
C SER A 95 0.99 -9.89 -10.16
N HIS A 96 0.17 -10.01 -11.22
CA HIS A 96 0.62 -10.23 -12.60
C HIS A 96 1.30 -9.01 -13.25
N VAL A 97 1.11 -7.79 -12.72
CA VAL A 97 1.92 -6.64 -13.15
C VAL A 97 3.35 -6.83 -12.63
N THR A 98 4.33 -6.84 -13.53
CA THR A 98 5.74 -7.04 -13.16
C THR A 98 6.23 -6.03 -12.13
N ARG A 99 7.09 -6.46 -11.20
CA ARG A 99 7.61 -5.66 -10.07
C ARG A 99 8.06 -4.25 -10.47
N GLY A 100 8.88 -4.12 -11.51
CA GLY A 100 9.40 -2.82 -11.95
C GLY A 100 8.30 -1.81 -12.31
N ARG A 101 7.25 -2.27 -13.02
CA ARG A 101 6.10 -1.44 -13.40
C ARG A 101 5.22 -1.09 -12.21
N ARG A 102 5.02 -2.03 -11.28
CA ARG A 102 4.29 -1.78 -10.02
C ARG A 102 5.00 -0.75 -9.15
N ASN A 103 6.33 -0.84 -9.05
CA ASN A 103 7.14 0.12 -8.30
C ASN A 103 7.13 1.49 -8.99
N LEU A 104 7.17 1.55 -10.33
CA LEU A 104 7.02 2.81 -11.06
C LEU A 104 5.67 3.46 -10.77
N ALA A 105 4.57 2.71 -10.82
CA ALA A 105 3.24 3.19 -10.46
C ALA A 105 3.17 3.65 -8.99
N SER A 106 3.78 2.92 -8.06
CA SER A 106 3.87 3.35 -6.65
C SER A 106 4.61 4.70 -6.51
N ASN A 107 5.73 4.88 -7.22
CA ASN A 107 6.42 6.17 -7.25
C ASN A 107 5.54 7.27 -7.86
N THR A 108 4.74 6.96 -8.88
CA THR A 108 3.78 7.93 -9.43
C THR A 108 2.71 8.33 -8.41
N ILE A 109 2.25 7.44 -7.52
CA ILE A 109 1.36 7.82 -6.41
C ILE A 109 2.01 8.89 -5.53
N HIS A 110 3.30 8.79 -5.23
CA HIS A 110 3.99 9.85 -4.47
C HIS A 110 4.02 11.18 -5.23
N LEU A 111 4.17 11.16 -6.55
CA LEU A 111 4.04 12.36 -7.39
C LEU A 111 2.61 12.93 -7.38
N LEU A 112 1.59 12.07 -7.42
CA LEU A 112 0.19 12.49 -7.32
C LEU A 112 -0.09 13.21 -5.98
N ARG A 113 0.42 12.66 -4.87
CA ARG A 113 0.35 13.31 -3.55
C ARG A 113 1.02 14.68 -3.56
N HIS A 114 2.16 14.80 -4.23
CA HIS A 114 2.89 16.06 -4.34
C HIS A 114 2.13 17.15 -5.10
N VAL A 115 1.37 16.77 -6.14
CA VAL A 115 0.49 17.71 -6.88
C VAL A 115 -0.88 17.90 -6.22
N GLY A 116 -1.06 17.47 -4.97
CA GLY A 116 -2.27 17.72 -4.18
C GLY A 116 -3.36 16.66 -4.30
N ILE A 117 -3.11 15.53 -4.96
CA ILE A 117 -4.09 14.44 -5.08
C ILE A 117 -3.86 13.42 -3.97
N ASN A 118 -4.81 13.31 -3.04
CA ASN A 118 -4.80 12.26 -2.03
C ASN A 118 -4.91 10.90 -2.72
N SER A 119 -3.84 10.11 -2.69
CA SER A 119 -3.73 8.94 -3.57
C SER A 119 -3.02 7.76 -2.91
N PHE A 120 -3.40 6.55 -3.29
CA PHE A 120 -2.88 5.29 -2.75
C PHE A 120 -2.73 4.24 -3.84
N GLN A 121 -1.74 3.37 -3.71
CA GLN A 121 -1.67 2.12 -4.48
C GLN A 121 -1.81 0.96 -3.51
N THR A 122 -2.59 -0.06 -3.86
CA THR A 122 -2.69 -1.29 -3.06
C THR A 122 -2.66 -2.54 -3.93
N VAL A 123 -2.38 -3.69 -3.33
CA VAL A 123 -2.32 -4.96 -4.05
C VAL A 123 -3.73 -5.47 -4.27
N LEU A 124 -4.07 -5.76 -5.53
CA LEU A 124 -5.32 -6.43 -5.89
C LEU A 124 -5.15 -7.95 -5.78
N LEU A 125 -6.01 -8.60 -4.99
CA LEU A 125 -6.02 -10.06 -4.78
C LEU A 125 -4.63 -10.60 -4.33
N PRO A 126 -4.08 -10.11 -3.21
CA PRO A 126 -2.69 -10.35 -2.81
C PRO A 126 -2.34 -11.82 -2.55
N ALA A 127 -3.33 -12.68 -2.30
CA ALA A 127 -3.16 -14.12 -2.11
C ALA A 127 -3.13 -14.91 -3.42
N ILE A 128 -3.29 -14.27 -4.58
CA ILE A 128 -3.38 -14.95 -5.88
C ILE A 128 -2.10 -14.71 -6.69
N GLU A 129 -1.49 -15.82 -7.12
CA GLU A 129 -0.26 -15.82 -7.93
C GLU A 129 -0.45 -15.21 -9.33
N PRO A 130 0.61 -14.64 -9.95
CA PRO A 130 0.57 -13.99 -11.26
C PRO A 130 -0.11 -14.80 -12.37
N GLU A 131 0.26 -16.08 -12.51
CA GLU A 131 -0.31 -16.94 -13.56
C GLU A 131 -1.79 -17.20 -13.34
N ARG A 132 -2.24 -17.27 -12.08
CA ARG A 132 -3.65 -17.41 -11.77
C ARG A 132 -4.42 -16.13 -12.07
N ILE A 133 -3.87 -14.96 -11.78
CA ILE A 133 -4.46 -13.68 -12.21
C ILE A 133 -4.60 -13.63 -13.74
N LYS A 134 -3.56 -14.04 -14.48
CA LYS A 134 -3.59 -14.10 -15.94
C LYS A 134 -4.71 -15.02 -16.44
N GLN A 135 -4.84 -16.22 -15.87
CA GLN A 135 -5.94 -17.14 -16.21
C GLN A 135 -7.30 -16.52 -15.92
N LEU A 136 -7.51 -15.99 -14.71
CA LEU A 136 -8.77 -15.35 -14.30
C LEU A 136 -9.16 -14.20 -15.24
N ASN A 137 -8.19 -13.41 -15.70
CA ASN A 137 -8.44 -12.30 -16.62
C ASN A 137 -8.99 -12.73 -18.00
N HIS A 138 -8.73 -13.98 -18.40
CA HIS A 138 -9.23 -14.59 -19.64
C HIS A 138 -10.44 -15.52 -19.42
N SER A 139 -10.81 -15.80 -18.18
CA SER A 139 -11.99 -16.60 -17.85
C SER A 139 -13.30 -15.88 -18.20
N SER A 140 -14.36 -16.66 -18.42
CA SER A 140 -15.71 -16.10 -18.57
C SER A 140 -16.25 -15.55 -17.25
N LEU A 141 -17.23 -14.63 -17.30
CA LEU A 141 -17.90 -14.12 -16.10
C LEU A 141 -18.53 -15.23 -15.25
N GLN A 142 -19.04 -16.30 -15.87
CA GLN A 142 -19.59 -17.44 -15.15
C GLN A 142 -18.49 -18.19 -14.38
N GLN A 143 -17.34 -18.42 -14.99
CA GLN A 143 -16.19 -19.03 -14.30
C GLN A 143 -15.70 -18.17 -13.15
N LEU A 144 -15.65 -16.84 -13.32
CA LEU A 144 -15.25 -15.90 -12.28
C LEU A 144 -16.19 -15.91 -11.06
N LYS A 145 -17.51 -16.03 -11.27
CA LYS A 145 -18.47 -16.20 -10.17
C LYS A 145 -18.21 -17.45 -9.31
N HIS A 146 -17.67 -18.51 -9.90
CA HIS A 146 -17.33 -19.76 -9.21
C HIS A 146 -15.86 -19.83 -8.77
N ALA A 147 -15.06 -18.79 -9.04
CA ALA A 147 -13.63 -18.80 -8.74
C ALA A 147 -13.32 -18.56 -7.26
N GLY A 148 -14.32 -18.27 -6.42
CA GLY A 148 -14.16 -18.07 -4.98
C GLY A 148 -13.34 -16.82 -4.62
N LEU A 149 -13.40 -15.77 -5.45
CA LEU A 149 -12.69 -14.52 -5.19
C LEU A 149 -13.34 -13.76 -4.03
N ASP A 150 -12.55 -13.42 -3.00
CA ASP A 150 -13.01 -12.66 -1.83
C ASP A 150 -13.07 -11.15 -2.15
N ILE A 151 -14.05 -10.77 -2.96
CA ILE A 151 -14.29 -9.36 -3.29
C ILE A 151 -14.64 -8.50 -2.07
N PRO A 152 -15.42 -8.97 -1.07
CA PRO A 152 -15.62 -8.22 0.17
C PRO A 152 -14.29 -7.82 0.85
N ALA A 153 -13.29 -8.70 0.87
CA ALA A 153 -11.97 -8.36 1.39
C ALA A 153 -11.26 -7.30 0.55
N GLU A 154 -11.34 -7.35 -0.79
CA GLU A 154 -10.76 -6.32 -1.65
C GLU A 154 -11.38 -4.94 -1.42
N GLN A 155 -12.71 -4.86 -1.26
CA GLN A 155 -13.39 -3.60 -0.96
C GLN A 155 -12.99 -3.08 0.43
N LYS A 156 -12.94 -3.95 1.44
CA LYS A 156 -12.49 -3.58 2.79
C LYS A 156 -11.04 -3.09 2.80
N ARG A 157 -10.16 -3.69 1.97
CA ARG A 157 -8.75 -3.31 1.82
C ARG A 157 -8.60 -1.87 1.36
N VAL A 158 -9.43 -1.43 0.40
CA VAL A 158 -9.47 -0.03 -0.06
C VAL A 158 -9.67 0.91 1.12
N PHE A 159 -10.76 0.73 1.89
CA PHE A 159 -11.05 1.57 3.07
C PHE A 159 -9.91 1.53 4.10
N GLN A 160 -9.34 0.35 4.34
CA GLN A 160 -8.27 0.20 5.32
C GLN A 160 -6.99 0.99 5.00
N VAL A 161 -6.66 1.19 3.72
CA VAL A 161 -5.46 1.96 3.33
C VAL A 161 -5.76 3.45 3.20
N VAL A 162 -6.96 3.83 2.72
CA VAL A 162 -7.33 5.24 2.56
C VAL A 162 -7.68 5.93 3.87
N ASP A 163 -8.09 5.16 4.90
CA ASP A 163 -8.42 5.71 6.21
C ASP A 163 -7.19 5.83 7.11
N PRO A 164 -6.99 6.99 7.76
CA PRO A 164 -5.96 7.09 8.76
C PRO A 164 -6.30 6.17 9.93
N VAL A 165 -5.29 5.43 10.37
CA VAL A 165 -5.36 4.59 11.58
C VAL A 165 -5.52 5.47 12.81
N LEU A 166 -4.83 6.63 12.81
CA LEU A 166 -4.90 7.66 13.82
C LEU A 166 -4.37 8.98 13.26
N GLU A 167 -4.65 10.07 13.97
CA GLU A 167 -4.08 11.39 13.71
C GLU A 167 -3.30 11.84 14.96
N SER A 168 -2.09 12.36 14.77
CA SER A 168 -1.20 12.77 15.86
C SER A 168 -0.24 13.85 15.39
N ASP A 169 -0.06 14.93 16.17
CA ASP A 169 0.82 16.05 15.86
C ASP A 169 0.61 16.61 14.43
N GLY A 170 -0.64 16.66 13.96
CA GLY A 170 -0.97 17.12 12.60
C GLY A 170 -0.67 16.10 11.48
N HIS A 171 -0.11 14.93 11.83
CA HIS A 171 0.12 13.83 10.89
C HIS A 171 -1.06 12.87 10.86
N ARG A 172 -1.46 12.48 9.66
CA ARG A 172 -2.40 11.38 9.42
C ARG A 172 -1.58 10.11 9.18
N ILE A 173 -1.70 9.15 10.08
CA ILE A 173 -0.92 7.91 10.04
C ILE A 173 -1.77 6.84 9.35
N HIS A 174 -1.28 6.29 8.25
CA HIS A 174 -1.97 5.26 7.47
C HIS A 174 -1.24 3.93 7.61
N PHE A 175 -1.91 2.83 7.26
CA PHE A 175 -1.21 1.60 6.95
C PHE A 175 -0.43 1.75 5.64
N ALA A 176 0.75 1.13 5.54
CA ALA A 176 1.47 1.00 4.29
C ALA A 176 0.57 0.31 3.26
N SER A 177 0.32 0.97 2.14
CA SER A 177 -0.73 0.56 1.21
C SER A 177 -0.29 -0.55 0.27
N GLU A 178 1.02 -0.71 0.08
CA GLU A 178 1.64 -1.69 -0.81
C GLU A 178 3.07 -2.08 -0.37
N LEU A 179 3.64 -3.12 -1.01
CA LEU A 179 4.89 -3.76 -0.59
C LEU A 179 6.14 -2.87 -0.74
N PHE A 180 6.20 -2.00 -1.75
CA PHE A 180 7.32 -1.09 -1.97
C PHE A 180 7.39 0.01 -0.90
N GLU A 181 6.28 0.57 -0.42
CA GLU A 181 6.24 1.42 0.79
C GLU A 181 6.80 0.68 2.03
N VAL A 182 6.43 -0.60 2.21
CA VAL A 182 6.97 -1.43 3.32
C VAL A 182 8.50 -1.58 3.21
N MET A 183 9.01 -1.86 2.00
CA MET A 183 10.46 -1.96 1.77
C MET A 183 11.14 -0.61 2.01
N ARG A 184 10.57 0.51 1.53
CA ARG A 184 11.13 1.85 1.77
C ARG A 184 11.22 2.18 3.25
N ASN A 185 10.18 1.90 4.04
CA ASN A 185 10.24 2.05 5.49
C ASN A 185 11.35 1.20 6.13
N LEU A 186 11.55 -0.04 5.67
CA LEU A 186 12.62 -0.91 6.16
C LEU A 186 14.00 -0.28 5.90
N HIS A 187 14.23 0.25 4.70
CA HIS A 187 15.48 0.95 4.36
C HIS A 187 15.66 2.22 5.20
N LEU A 188 14.61 3.02 5.33
CA LEU A 188 14.63 4.25 6.13
C LEU A 188 14.92 3.98 7.61
N TRP A 189 14.37 2.90 8.17
CA TRP A 189 14.68 2.48 9.54
C TRP A 189 16.16 2.18 9.71
N ASN A 190 16.77 1.40 8.79
CA ASN A 190 18.18 1.03 8.86
C ASN A 190 19.11 2.25 8.72
N GLN A 191 18.73 3.20 7.86
CA GLN A 191 19.43 4.46 7.72
C GLN A 191 19.35 5.30 9.01
N GLN A 192 18.16 5.44 9.58
CA GLN A 192 17.92 6.27 10.75
C GLN A 192 18.54 5.67 12.02
N ILE A 193 18.46 4.37 12.22
CA ILE A 193 18.94 3.76 13.47
C ILE A 193 20.45 3.86 13.65
N SER A 194 21.17 4.01 12.55
CA SER A 194 22.62 4.23 12.56
C SER A 194 23.00 5.67 12.93
N ALA A 195 22.05 6.61 12.89
CA ALA A 195 22.29 8.01 13.25
C ALA A 195 22.14 8.23 14.77
N PRO A 196 23.06 8.96 15.44
CA PRO A 196 23.07 9.09 16.90
C PRO A 196 21.74 9.56 17.51
N LEU A 197 21.18 10.65 17.00
CA LEU A 197 19.93 11.24 17.52
C LEU A 197 18.73 10.30 17.40
N ALA A 198 18.60 9.63 16.26
CA ALA A 198 17.51 8.68 16.03
C ALA A 198 17.71 7.39 16.86
N GLY A 199 18.96 6.92 17.02
CA GLY A 199 19.29 5.83 17.92
C GLY A 199 18.87 6.10 19.37
N GLU A 200 19.14 7.30 19.88
CA GLU A 200 18.72 7.72 21.23
C GLU A 200 17.20 7.77 21.41
N GLN A 201 16.47 8.25 20.39
CA GLN A 201 15.01 8.27 20.39
C GLN A 201 14.42 6.85 20.34
N TRP A 202 14.99 5.99 19.50
CA TRP A 202 14.56 4.60 19.34
C TRP A 202 14.77 3.82 20.64
N LYS A 203 15.93 4.00 21.30
CA LYS A 203 16.41 3.20 22.44
C LYS A 203 16.51 1.71 22.10
N ARG A 204 16.81 0.85 23.08
CA ARG A 204 16.78 -0.59 22.84
C ARG A 204 15.36 -1.14 22.96
N ARG A 205 14.87 -1.85 21.94
CA ARG A 205 13.50 -2.39 21.90
C ARG A 205 13.44 -3.90 21.70
N THR A 206 12.54 -4.56 22.41
CA THR A 206 12.27 -5.98 22.23
C THR A 206 11.36 -6.19 21.01
N VAL A 207 11.80 -6.98 20.03
CA VAL A 207 11.07 -7.21 18.77
C VAL A 207 10.93 -8.70 18.49
N THR A 208 9.71 -9.12 18.15
CA THR A 208 9.41 -10.49 17.73
C THR A 208 9.27 -10.62 16.21
N TYR A 209 8.65 -9.64 15.55
CA TYR A 209 8.33 -9.69 14.12
C TYR A 209 9.21 -8.72 13.33
N PHE A 210 9.89 -9.23 12.32
CA PHE A 210 10.80 -8.47 11.46
C PHE A 210 10.37 -8.58 10.02
N VAL A 211 10.27 -7.45 9.31
CA VAL A 211 10.17 -7.45 7.85
C VAL A 211 11.56 -7.73 7.27
N PHE A 212 11.63 -8.51 6.21
CA PHE A 212 12.86 -8.85 5.48
C PHE A 212 12.79 -8.39 4.02
N ASP A 213 13.82 -7.68 3.56
CA ASP A 213 14.01 -7.40 2.14
C ASP A 213 14.99 -8.43 1.52
N PRO A 214 14.52 -9.32 0.63
CA PRO A 214 15.36 -10.34 0.02
C PRO A 214 16.45 -9.78 -0.89
N VAL A 215 16.34 -8.54 -1.38
CA VAL A 215 17.35 -7.91 -2.24
C VAL A 215 18.52 -7.38 -1.41
N SER A 216 18.25 -6.48 -0.47
CA SER A 216 19.28 -5.85 0.36
C SER A 216 19.74 -6.70 1.55
N LYS A 217 19.01 -7.77 1.86
CA LYS A 217 19.21 -8.61 3.06
C LYS A 217 19.08 -7.85 4.38
N LEU A 218 18.41 -6.70 4.36
CA LEU A 218 18.10 -5.90 5.54
C LEU A 218 16.83 -6.39 6.22
N PHE A 219 16.73 -6.08 7.51
CA PHE A 219 15.54 -6.33 8.31
C PHE A 219 15.11 -5.04 9.03
N ALA A 220 13.86 -4.97 9.44
CA ALA A 220 13.36 -3.91 10.31
C ALA A 220 12.14 -4.39 11.12
N PRO A 221 11.83 -3.78 12.27
CA PRO A 221 10.65 -4.13 13.06
C PRO A 221 9.36 -3.98 12.26
N SER A 222 8.51 -5.01 12.25
CA SER A 222 7.32 -5.02 11.39
C SER A 222 6.34 -3.89 11.69
N LYS A 223 6.25 -3.48 12.96
CA LYS A 223 5.42 -2.35 13.37
C LYS A 223 5.89 -1.04 12.72
N PHE A 224 7.20 -0.82 12.58
CA PHE A 224 7.71 0.36 11.91
C PHE A 224 7.36 0.35 10.41
N CYS A 225 7.51 -0.81 9.77
CA CYS A 225 7.29 -0.94 8.33
C CYS A 225 5.81 -0.88 7.90
N ALA A 226 4.88 -1.18 8.81
CA ALA A 226 3.46 -1.29 8.51
C ALA A 226 2.70 0.04 8.46
N TYR A 227 3.31 1.16 8.84
CA TYR A 227 2.65 2.47 8.87
C TYR A 227 3.41 3.50 8.05
N VAL A 228 2.70 4.47 7.50
CA VAL A 228 3.23 5.55 6.65
C VAL A 228 2.55 6.86 6.98
N ILE A 229 3.13 7.98 6.50
CA ILE A 229 2.61 9.35 6.67
C ILE A 229 2.47 9.99 5.28
N PRO A 230 1.48 9.58 4.47
CA PRO A 230 1.46 9.83 3.02
C PRO A 230 1.53 11.31 2.63
N ASN A 231 0.87 12.17 3.40
CA ASN A 231 0.71 13.60 3.13
C ASN A 231 1.56 14.45 4.10
N GLY A 232 2.76 13.97 4.46
CA GLY A 232 3.69 14.73 5.29
C GLY A 232 4.16 16.02 4.59
N PRO A 233 4.43 17.10 5.33
CA PRO A 233 5.02 18.33 4.79
C PRO A 233 6.51 18.08 4.52
N THR A 234 6.82 17.32 3.47
CA THR A 234 8.19 17.13 3.01
C THR A 234 8.39 17.92 1.73
N GLU A 235 9.37 18.83 1.77
CA GLU A 235 9.89 19.51 0.58
C GLU A 235 10.44 18.46 -0.40
N ILE A 236 10.45 18.80 -1.70
CA ILE A 236 10.88 17.90 -2.78
C ILE A 236 12.32 17.38 -2.55
N ASP A 237 13.14 18.11 -1.80
CA ASP A 237 14.57 17.84 -1.64
C ASP A 237 14.89 16.61 -0.75
N ASP A 238 13.96 16.08 0.05
CA ASP A 238 14.13 14.81 0.78
C ASP A 238 13.24 13.67 0.23
N VAL A 239 13.37 13.41 -1.08
CA VAL A 239 12.63 12.37 -1.81
C VAL A 239 12.66 11.00 -1.11
N SER A 240 13.75 10.71 -0.39
CA SER A 240 13.99 9.41 0.23
C SER A 240 12.97 9.08 1.33
N SER A 241 12.57 10.10 2.12
CA SER A 241 11.69 9.95 3.28
C SER A 241 10.24 10.38 3.03
N VAL A 242 9.95 10.99 1.87
CA VAL A 242 8.59 11.46 1.51
C VAL A 242 7.56 10.36 1.70
N GLY A 243 6.58 10.66 2.54
CA GLY A 243 5.44 9.78 2.80
C GLY A 243 5.70 8.67 3.81
N MET A 244 6.93 8.48 4.29
CA MET A 244 7.34 7.32 5.09
C MET A 244 7.25 7.55 6.60
N MET A 245 7.29 6.47 7.38
CA MET A 245 7.42 6.54 8.84
C MET A 245 8.86 6.89 9.22
N ASN A 246 9.04 7.73 10.25
CA ASN A 246 10.36 8.04 10.81
C ASN A 246 10.43 7.66 12.30
N VAL A 247 11.65 7.48 12.81
CA VAL A 247 11.92 7.06 14.20
C VAL A 247 11.36 8.03 15.25
N ALA A 248 11.39 9.34 14.98
CA ALA A 248 10.89 10.35 15.92
C ALA A 248 9.37 10.22 16.11
N THR A 249 8.62 10.18 15.02
CA THR A 249 7.16 10.00 15.03
C THR A 249 6.79 8.63 15.59
N TYR A 250 7.46 7.56 15.15
CA TYR A 250 7.24 6.21 15.66
C TYR A 250 7.39 6.15 17.19
N SER A 251 8.47 6.71 17.73
CA SER A 251 8.79 6.61 19.16
C SER A 251 7.79 7.37 20.03
N LYS A 252 7.22 8.47 19.52
CA LYS A 252 6.13 9.20 20.18
C LYS A 252 4.83 8.39 20.20
N LEU A 253 4.46 7.78 19.07
CA LEU A 253 3.21 7.03 18.92
C LEU A 253 3.19 5.75 19.75
N ASP A 254 4.29 5.00 19.72
CA ASP A 254 4.43 3.70 20.38
C ASP A 254 4.18 3.75 21.88
N GLN A 255 4.45 4.88 22.53
CA GLN A 255 4.26 5.06 23.97
C GLN A 255 2.82 5.48 24.35
N LYS A 256 2.04 6.01 23.40
CA LYS A 256 0.84 6.79 23.72
C LYS A 256 -0.46 6.24 23.14
N ASP A 257 -0.43 5.57 21.98
CA ASP A 257 -1.65 5.22 21.27
C ASP A 257 -1.83 3.71 21.05
N ARG A 258 -2.86 3.13 21.67
CA ARG A 258 -3.21 1.70 21.54
C ARG A 258 -3.64 1.30 20.12
N ARG A 259 -4.04 2.25 19.27
CA ARG A 259 -4.37 1.98 17.86
C ARG A 259 -3.12 1.71 17.04
N PHE A 260 -1.98 2.25 17.47
CA PHE A 260 -0.66 1.97 16.92
C PHE A 260 -0.12 0.69 17.56
N ASP A 261 -0.48 -0.45 17.00
CA ASP A 261 -0.33 -1.76 17.65
C ASP A 261 0.42 -2.78 16.78
N GLY A 262 1.27 -3.59 17.42
CA GLY A 262 2.11 -4.57 16.74
C GLY A 262 1.31 -5.75 16.14
N GLN A 263 0.21 -6.16 16.77
CA GLN A 263 -0.66 -7.20 16.23
C GLN A 263 -1.41 -6.69 15.00
N ARG A 264 -1.94 -5.47 15.03
CA ARG A 264 -2.58 -4.82 13.87
C ARG A 264 -1.59 -4.67 12.70
N ALA A 265 -0.37 -4.21 12.97
CA ALA A 265 0.69 -4.13 11.97
C ALA A 265 0.95 -5.48 11.30
N ARG A 266 1.16 -6.54 12.10
CA ARG A 266 1.38 -7.90 11.58
C ARG A 266 0.21 -8.38 10.73
N VAL A 267 -1.01 -8.28 11.24
CA VAL A 267 -2.22 -8.72 10.50
C VAL A 267 -2.36 -7.96 9.20
N HIS A 268 -2.10 -6.65 9.20
CA HIS A 268 -2.14 -5.86 7.98
C HIS A 268 -1.11 -6.35 6.96
N LEU A 269 0.16 -6.53 7.34
CA LEU A 269 1.19 -7.01 6.43
C LEU A 269 0.86 -8.40 5.84
N THR A 270 0.38 -9.34 6.66
CA THR A 270 0.17 -10.71 6.21
C THR A 270 -1.13 -10.93 5.48
N THR A 271 -2.21 -10.32 5.96
CA THR A 271 -3.55 -10.51 5.38
C THR A 271 -3.81 -9.49 4.28
N ASN A 272 -3.35 -8.26 4.44
CA ASN A 272 -3.68 -7.20 3.49
C ASN A 272 -2.67 -6.99 2.36
N LEU A 273 -1.40 -7.28 2.60
CA LEU A 273 -0.36 -7.17 1.57
C LEU A 273 0.12 -8.54 1.07
N GLY A 274 -0.43 -9.63 1.61
CA GLY A 274 -0.05 -11.00 1.23
C GLY A 274 1.35 -11.41 1.65
N MET A 275 1.97 -10.70 2.60
CA MET A 275 3.29 -11.08 3.09
C MET A 275 3.26 -12.39 3.88
N VAL A 276 4.34 -13.16 3.80
CA VAL A 276 4.43 -14.50 4.39
C VAL A 276 5.23 -14.44 5.68
N ILE A 277 4.70 -15.04 6.76
CA ILE A 277 5.47 -15.28 7.98
C ILE A 277 6.23 -16.60 7.83
N THR A 278 7.52 -16.56 8.13
CA THR A 278 8.42 -17.72 8.18
C THR A 278 9.27 -17.66 9.45
N GLN A 279 9.80 -18.80 9.85
CA GLN A 279 10.87 -18.86 10.85
C GLN A 279 12.23 -18.78 10.18
N PRO A 280 13.25 -18.18 10.83
CA PRO A 280 14.60 -18.15 10.26
C PRO A 280 15.13 -19.54 9.89
N SER A 281 14.86 -20.54 10.73
CA SER A 281 15.30 -21.94 10.54
C SER A 281 14.71 -22.62 9.30
N GLU A 282 13.61 -22.08 8.75
CA GLU A 282 13.02 -22.59 7.50
C GLU A 282 13.84 -22.19 6.27
N SER A 283 14.80 -21.26 6.40
CA SER A 283 15.68 -20.84 5.31
C SER A 283 17.09 -20.48 5.82
N PRO A 284 18.11 -21.31 5.57
CA PRO A 284 19.50 -21.03 5.96
C PRO A 284 20.06 -19.71 5.41
N ALA A 285 19.49 -19.21 4.30
CA ALA A 285 19.84 -17.91 3.76
C ALA A 285 19.29 -16.75 4.61
N ILE A 286 18.03 -16.84 5.05
CA ILE A 286 17.40 -15.85 5.93
C ILE A 286 18.05 -15.89 7.31
N GLU A 287 18.31 -17.08 7.86
CA GLU A 287 18.95 -17.23 9.16
C GLU A 287 20.32 -16.55 9.22
N ARG A 288 21.19 -16.82 8.23
CA ARG A 288 22.50 -16.16 8.13
C ARG A 288 22.40 -14.65 7.95
N ALA A 289 21.49 -14.20 7.08
CA ALA A 289 21.26 -12.77 6.87
C ALA A 289 20.79 -12.09 8.16
N PHE A 290 19.86 -12.72 8.90
CA PHE A 290 19.34 -12.20 10.15
C PHE A 290 20.41 -12.15 11.23
N GLY A 291 21.23 -13.19 11.38
CA GLY A 291 22.35 -13.20 12.33
C GLY A 291 23.34 -12.06 12.07
N ASN A 292 23.74 -11.88 10.80
CA ASN A 292 24.65 -10.80 10.39
C ASN A 292 24.06 -9.40 10.58
N TRP A 293 22.76 -9.23 10.34
CA TRP A 293 22.09 -7.96 10.54
C TRP A 293 21.88 -7.67 12.03
N CYS A 294 21.51 -8.68 12.82
CA CYS A 294 21.23 -8.53 14.25
C CYS A 294 22.49 -8.17 15.04
N SER A 295 23.64 -8.75 14.72
CA SER A 295 24.91 -8.40 15.39
C SER A 295 25.30 -6.94 15.17
N LYS A 296 25.04 -6.39 13.99
CA LYS A 296 25.26 -4.97 13.69
C LYS A 296 24.28 -4.03 14.40
N ASN A 297 23.14 -4.54 14.88
CA ASN A 297 22.05 -3.76 15.44
C ASN A 297 21.73 -4.12 16.90
N GLU A 298 22.62 -4.83 17.60
CA GLU A 298 22.36 -5.39 18.94
C GLU A 298 22.11 -4.32 20.02
N VAL A 299 22.67 -3.12 19.82
CA VAL A 299 22.48 -1.95 20.70
C VAL A 299 21.05 -1.42 20.60
N SER A 300 20.45 -1.50 19.41
CA SER A 300 19.13 -0.95 19.09
C SER A 300 18.00 -1.99 19.20
N ILE A 301 18.33 -3.27 19.02
CA ILE A 301 17.37 -4.37 18.98
C ILE A 301 17.69 -5.42 20.04
N LYS A 302 16.64 -5.85 20.75
CA LYS A 302 16.62 -7.07 21.55
C LYS A 302 15.64 -8.04 20.88
N VAL A 303 16.09 -9.22 20.49
CA VAL A 303 15.18 -10.24 19.95
C VAL A 303 14.34 -10.81 21.09
N HIS A 304 13.05 -11.00 20.86
CA HIS A 304 12.16 -11.61 21.85
C HIS A 304 12.63 -13.03 22.23
N PRO A 305 12.51 -13.47 23.51
CA PRO A 305 12.98 -14.79 23.94
C PRO A 305 12.37 -15.98 23.20
N SER A 306 11.16 -15.83 22.66
CA SER A 306 10.52 -16.85 21.81
C SER A 306 11.14 -17.00 20.41
N GLY A 307 12.20 -16.24 20.12
CA GLY A 307 12.82 -16.18 18.81
C GLY A 307 12.16 -15.16 17.84
N PRO A 308 12.84 -14.85 16.73
CA PRO A 308 12.34 -13.94 15.71
C PRO A 308 11.38 -14.65 14.75
N LYS A 309 10.40 -13.90 14.26
CA LYS A 309 9.50 -14.28 13.16
C LYS A 309 9.71 -13.34 11.99
N ILE A 310 9.95 -13.89 10.81
CA ILE A 310 10.33 -13.12 9.62
C ILE A 310 9.13 -12.98 8.69
N ILE A 311 8.74 -11.74 8.42
CA ILE A 311 7.71 -11.36 7.46
C ILE A 311 8.42 -10.99 6.15
N ARG A 312 8.24 -11.80 5.12
CA ARG A 312 8.86 -11.59 3.80
C ARG A 312 7.80 -11.27 2.74
N PRO A 313 8.17 -10.56 1.66
CA PRO A 313 7.28 -10.43 0.51
C PRO A 313 6.82 -11.80 -0.01
N PRO A 314 5.63 -11.86 -0.64
CA PRO A 314 5.22 -13.04 -1.38
C PRO A 314 6.20 -13.34 -2.52
N ASP A 315 6.27 -14.60 -2.95
CA ASP A 315 7.28 -15.08 -3.91
C ASP A 315 7.22 -14.37 -5.27
N TRP A 316 6.07 -13.78 -5.62
CA TRP A 316 5.89 -13.01 -6.86
C TRP A 316 6.44 -11.56 -6.82
N TYR A 317 6.91 -11.06 -5.67
CA TYR A 317 7.40 -9.68 -5.50
C TYR A 317 8.93 -9.56 -5.63
#